data_AF-A0A6B0T201-F1
#
_entry.id   AF-A0A6B0T201-F1
#
_cell.length_a   1.000
_cell.length_b   1.000
_cell.length_c   1.000
_cell.angle_alpha   90.00
_cell.angle_beta   90.00
_cell.angle_gamma   90.00
#
_symmetry.space_group_name_H-M   'P 1'
#
loop_
_entity.id
_entity.type
_entity.pdbx_description
1 polymer ?
#
loop_
_entity_poly.entity_id
_entity_poly.type
_entity_poly.pdbx_seq_one_letter_code
_entity_poly.pdbx_strand_id
1 'polypeptide(L)'
;MYGNTPFGEESSDIELSAEQRKHLRRELSTVADRTRDLLPSEFVVGSELVDGSNGPQATVAVQPPVGGIVSANCSLTDELTIDETQQEDLAVGLAASAALQVKQAQKGERSAVAR
;
A
#
# COMPACT_ATOMS: atom_id res chain seq x y z
N MET A 1 39.84 -10.07 14.78
CA MET A 1 39.34 -10.61 13.50
C MET A 1 37.88 -10.18 13.43
N TYR A 2 37.58 -9.06 12.76
CA TYR A 2 36.21 -8.59 12.59
C TYR A 2 35.64 -9.23 11.33
N GLY A 3 34.71 -10.16 11.50
CA GLY A 3 33.85 -10.66 10.44
C GLY A 3 32.46 -10.06 10.62
N ASN A 4 32.32 -8.76 10.36
CA ASN A 4 31.01 -8.19 10.08
C ASN A 4 30.75 -8.45 8.60
N THR A 5 29.94 -9.45 8.30
CA THR A 5 29.27 -9.60 7.02
C THR A 5 28.52 -8.30 6.72
N PRO A 6 28.82 -7.57 5.64
CA PRO A 6 27.88 -6.57 5.16
C PRO A 6 26.72 -7.34 4.52
N PHE A 7 25.75 -7.76 5.34
CA PHE A 7 24.39 -7.96 4.86
C PHE A 7 23.79 -6.56 4.73
N GLY A 8 24.10 -5.91 3.64
CA GLY A 8 23.65 -4.56 3.36
C GLY A 8 23.87 -4.29 1.90
N GLU A 9 22.76 -4.02 1.21
CA GLU A 9 22.76 -3.23 -0.02
C GLU A 9 23.11 -4.01 -1.29
N GLU A 10 22.40 -5.12 -1.54
CA GLU A 10 21.78 -5.29 -2.86
C GLU A 10 20.39 -4.64 -2.81
N SER A 11 20.37 -3.36 -2.39
CA SER A 11 19.28 -2.47 -2.74
C SER A 11 19.54 -2.18 -4.21
N SER A 12 18.98 -3.01 -5.07
CA SER A 12 19.01 -2.79 -6.50
C SER A 12 18.60 -1.32 -6.72
N ASP A 13 19.55 -0.48 -7.13
CA ASP A 13 19.30 0.86 -7.66
C ASP A 13 18.51 0.67 -8.96
N ILE A 14 17.26 0.21 -8.85
CA ILE A 14 16.39 0.02 -9.99
C ILE A 14 15.86 1.40 -10.33
N GLU A 15 16.64 2.13 -11.13
CA GLU A 15 16.17 3.33 -11.77
C GLU A 15 14.98 2.98 -12.66
N LEU A 16 13.77 3.31 -12.20
CA LEU A 16 12.58 3.12 -13.01
C LEU A 16 12.65 4.01 -14.25
N SER A 17 12.64 3.37 -15.42
CA SER A 17 12.40 4.07 -16.67
C SER A 17 11.02 4.73 -16.66
N ALA A 18 10.85 5.81 -17.43
CA ALA A 18 9.57 6.53 -17.52
C ALA A 18 8.39 5.60 -17.90
N GLU A 19 8.63 4.63 -18.78
CA GLU A 19 7.64 3.62 -19.18
C GLU A 19 7.29 2.67 -18.02
N GLN A 20 8.28 2.21 -17.24
CA GLN A 20 8.03 1.37 -16.06
C GLN A 20 7.24 2.12 -14.99
N ARG A 21 7.57 3.40 -14.73
CA ARG A 21 6.80 4.25 -13.82
C ARG A 21 5.34 4.39 -14.26
N LYS A 22 5.13 4.56 -15.57
CA LYS A 22 3.79 4.68 -16.16
C LYS A 22 3.01 3.37 -16.07
N HIS A 23 3.69 2.24 -16.27
CA HIS A 23 3.12 0.91 -16.09
C HIS A 23 2.70 0.70 -14.64
N LEU A 24 3.63 0.87 -13.69
CA LEU A 24 3.37 0.75 -12.25
C LEU A 24 2.22 1.64 -11.76
N ARG A 25 2.17 2.91 -12.21
CA ARG A 25 1.08 3.81 -11.85
C ARG A 25 -0.28 3.32 -12.36
N ARG A 26 -0.31 2.65 -13.52
CA ARG A 26 -1.51 2.02 -14.05
C ARG A 26 -1.91 0.82 -13.21
N GLU A 27 -0.98 -0.08 -12.91
CA GLU A 27 -1.22 -1.25 -12.06
C GLU A 27 -1.74 -0.84 -10.67
N LEU A 28 -1.09 0.15 -10.04
CA LEU A 28 -1.51 0.69 -8.76
C LEU A 28 -2.89 1.36 -8.81
N SER A 29 -3.25 1.94 -9.96
CA SER A 29 -4.59 2.49 -10.17
C SER A 29 -5.63 1.38 -10.32
N THR A 30 -5.27 0.27 -10.98
CA THR A 30 -6.11 -0.94 -11.09
C THR A 30 -6.34 -1.56 -9.71
N VAL A 31 -5.29 -1.70 -8.89
CA VAL A 31 -5.40 -2.16 -7.49
C VAL A 31 -6.32 -1.26 -6.69
N ALA A 32 -6.13 0.06 -6.81
CA ALA A 32 -6.96 1.03 -6.10
C ALA A 32 -8.44 0.94 -6.49
N ASP A 33 -8.73 0.77 -7.79
CA ASP A 33 -10.09 0.63 -8.29
C ASP A 33 -10.74 -0.69 -7.83
N ARG A 34 -10.00 -1.81 -7.88
CA ARG A 34 -10.45 -3.11 -7.38
C ARG A 34 -10.72 -3.08 -5.87
N THR A 35 -9.84 -2.43 -5.11
CA THR A 35 -10.04 -2.22 -3.66
C THR A 35 -11.30 -1.40 -3.40
N ARG A 36 -11.55 -0.37 -4.23
CA ARG A 36 -12.75 0.46 -4.14
C ARG A 36 -14.02 -0.30 -4.48
N ASP A 37 -13.98 -1.26 -5.40
CA ASP A 37 -15.13 -2.12 -5.72
C ASP A 37 -15.53 -3.03 -4.54
N LEU A 38 -14.54 -3.48 -3.76
CA LEU A 38 -14.76 -4.29 -2.55
C LEU A 38 -15.32 -3.48 -1.36
N LEU A 39 -15.26 -2.14 -1.43
CA LEU A 39 -15.60 -1.25 -0.32
C LEU A 39 -16.79 -0.34 -0.67
N PRO A 40 -17.53 0.16 0.33
CA PRO A 40 -18.51 1.21 0.12
C PRO A 40 -17.87 2.47 -0.48
N SER A 41 -18.67 3.26 -1.21
CA SER A 41 -18.22 4.49 -1.88
C SER A 41 -17.73 5.59 -0.93
N GLU A 42 -17.93 5.43 0.38
CA GLU A 42 -17.41 6.32 1.43
C GLU A 42 -15.90 6.14 1.68
N PHE A 43 -15.32 5.02 1.23
CA PHE A 43 -13.89 4.76 1.34
C PHE A 43 -13.16 5.38 0.15
N VAL A 44 -12.17 6.21 0.44
CA VAL A 44 -11.34 6.84 -0.59
C VAL A 44 -10.05 6.04 -0.72
N VAL A 45 -9.76 5.55 -1.91
CA VAL A 45 -8.54 4.78 -2.21
C VAL A 45 -7.61 5.62 -3.08
N GLY A 46 -6.34 5.67 -2.71
CA GLY A 46 -5.29 6.35 -3.46
C GLY A 46 -4.05 5.48 -3.57
N SER A 47 -3.24 5.73 -4.59
CA SER A 47 -1.94 5.09 -4.75
C SER A 47 -0.88 6.11 -5.06
N GLU A 48 0.31 5.88 -4.50
CA GLU A 48 1.46 6.76 -4.62
C GLU A 48 2.69 5.94 -4.99
N LEU A 49 3.43 6.46 -5.97
CA LEU A 49 4.72 5.90 -6.39
C LEU A 49 5.78 6.94 -6.08
N VAL A 50 6.65 6.63 -5.13
CA VAL A 50 7.74 7.51 -4.69
C VAL A 50 9.05 6.91 -5.15
N ASP A 51 9.84 7.67 -5.88
CA ASP A 51 11.24 7.35 -6.14
C ASP A 51 12.11 7.89 -5.00
N GLY A 52 12.58 6.98 -4.13
CA GLY A 52 13.48 7.31 -3.03
C GLY A 52 14.92 6.93 -3.35
N SER A 53 15.85 7.38 -2.50
CA SER A 53 17.27 6.99 -2.59
C SER A 53 17.51 5.49 -2.33
N ASN A 54 16.53 4.77 -1.80
CA ASN A 54 16.56 3.31 -1.63
C ASN A 54 15.81 2.57 -2.75
N GLY A 55 15.51 3.25 -3.86
CA GLY A 55 14.76 2.71 -4.98
C GLY A 55 13.28 3.12 -5.00
N PRO A 56 12.53 2.62 -6.00
CA PRO A 56 11.13 2.94 -6.18
C PRO A 56 10.24 2.24 -5.15
N GLN A 57 9.47 3.04 -4.41
CA GLN A 57 8.49 2.56 -3.45
C GLN A 57 7.07 2.83 -3.95
N ALA A 58 6.34 1.75 -4.20
CA ALA A 58 4.92 1.79 -4.51
C ALA A 58 4.11 1.62 -3.21
N THR A 59 3.14 2.50 -2.97
CA THR A 59 2.29 2.48 -1.77
C THR A 59 0.84 2.67 -2.17
N VAL A 60 -0.07 1.90 -1.58
CA VAL A 60 -1.52 2.06 -1.75
C VAL A 60 -2.12 2.40 -0.39
N ALA A 61 -2.98 3.41 -0.35
CA ALA A 61 -3.62 3.89 0.86
C ALA A 61 -5.15 3.91 0.72
N VAL A 62 -5.84 3.48 1.76
CA VAL A 62 -7.29 3.58 1.92
C VAL A 62 -7.59 4.49 3.09
N GLN A 63 -8.33 5.55 2.82
CA GLN A 63 -8.91 6.47 3.79
C GLN A 63 -10.35 6.02 4.07
N PRO A 64 -10.62 5.41 5.23
CA PRO A 64 -11.98 5.17 5.69
C PRO A 64 -12.67 6.49 6.09
N PRO A 65 -14.03 6.54 6.07
CA PRO A 65 -14.79 7.73 6.48
C PRO A 65 -14.62 8.06 7.97
N VAL A 66 -14.36 7.03 8.79
CA VAL A 66 -14.07 7.16 10.22
C VAL A 66 -12.83 6.35 10.59
N GLY A 67 -11.89 6.97 11.31
CA GLY A 67 -10.61 6.36 11.70
C GLY A 67 -9.41 6.90 10.94
N GLY A 68 -8.27 6.21 11.09
CA GLY A 68 -7.00 6.57 10.44
C GLY A 68 -6.86 6.02 9.03
N ILE A 69 -5.96 6.61 8.24
CA ILE A 69 -5.58 6.11 6.92
C ILE A 69 -4.84 4.78 7.10
N VAL A 70 -5.21 3.79 6.30
CA VAL A 70 -4.53 2.50 6.24
C VAL A 70 -3.70 2.48 4.96
N SER A 71 -2.41 2.16 5.05
CA SER A 71 -1.52 2.12 3.89
C SER A 71 -0.77 0.79 3.85
N ALA A 72 -0.56 0.27 2.64
CA ALA A 72 0.23 -0.92 2.38
C ALA A 72 1.33 -0.61 1.37
N ASN A 73 2.53 -1.09 1.66
CA ASN A 73 3.68 -1.03 0.76
C ASN A 73 3.54 -2.16 -0.25
N CYS A 74 3.62 -1.84 -1.54
CA CYS A 74 3.70 -2.83 -2.60
C CYS A 74 5.18 -3.14 -2.83
N SER A 75 5.61 -4.34 -2.43
CA SER A 75 6.95 -4.83 -2.70
C SER A 75 7.08 -5.13 -4.20
N LEU A 76 7.85 -4.31 -4.91
CA LEU A 76 8.18 -4.55 -6.30
C LEU A 76 9.25 -5.65 -6.34
N THR A 77 8.90 -6.82 -6.88
CA THR A 77 9.85 -7.89 -7.15
C THR A 77 10.75 -7.51 -8.34
N ASP A 78 11.70 -8.37 -8.68
CA ASP A 78 12.73 -8.18 -9.73
C ASP A 78 12.17 -7.65 -11.08
N GLU A 79 10.92 -7.98 -11.41
CA GLU A 79 10.25 -7.56 -12.66
C GLU A 79 9.52 -6.21 -12.58
N LEU A 80 9.49 -5.55 -11.41
CA LEU A 80 8.79 -4.28 -11.18
C LEU A 80 7.31 -4.31 -11.61
N THR A 81 6.69 -5.48 -11.58
CA THR A 81 5.32 -5.75 -11.97
C THR A 81 4.55 -6.36 -10.82
N ILE A 82 3.26 -6.01 -10.76
CA ILE A 82 2.32 -6.52 -9.76
C ILE A 82 1.35 -7.42 -10.51
N ASP A 83 1.47 -8.74 -10.36
CA ASP A 83 0.55 -9.69 -11.00
C ASP A 83 -0.88 -9.53 -10.46
N GLU A 84 -1.89 -9.86 -11.27
CA GLU A 84 -3.31 -9.78 -10.89
C GLU A 84 -3.60 -10.46 -9.54
N THR A 85 -2.95 -11.60 -9.27
CA THR A 85 -3.11 -12.33 -7.99
C THR A 85 -2.61 -11.49 -6.82
N GLN A 86 -1.47 -10.84 -6.99
CA GLN A 86 -0.89 -9.95 -5.97
C GLN A 86 -1.73 -8.68 -5.82
N GLN A 87 -2.26 -8.14 -6.92
CA GLN A 87 -3.19 -7.00 -6.89
C GLN A 87 -4.44 -7.31 -6.06
N GLU A 88 -5.00 -8.51 -6.26
CA GLU A 88 -6.21 -8.94 -5.58
C GLU A 88 -5.96 -9.21 -4.09
N ASP A 89 -4.85 -9.86 -3.74
CA ASP A 89 -4.44 -10.07 -2.34
C ASP A 89 -4.23 -8.74 -1.60
N LEU A 90 -3.51 -7.80 -2.23
CA LEU A 90 -3.29 -6.45 -1.69
C LEU A 90 -4.61 -5.70 -1.49
N ALA A 91 -5.50 -5.76 -2.49
CA ALA A 91 -6.81 -5.11 -2.42
C ALA A 91 -7.66 -5.67 -1.28
N VAL A 92 -7.73 -6.99 -1.15
CA VAL A 92 -8.48 -7.66 -0.09
C VAL A 92 -7.88 -7.37 1.29
N GLY A 93 -6.56 -7.45 1.43
CA GLY A 93 -5.86 -7.18 2.70
C GLY A 93 -6.04 -5.73 3.16
N LEU A 94 -5.98 -4.78 2.22
CA LEU A 94 -6.18 -3.36 2.50
C LEU A 94 -7.64 -3.05 2.84
N ALA A 95 -8.60 -3.64 2.11
CA ALA A 95 -10.02 -3.52 2.40
C ALA A 95 -10.39 -4.11 3.76
N ALA A 96 -9.87 -5.28 4.10
CA ALA A 96 -10.07 -5.91 5.40
C ALA A 96 -9.53 -5.04 6.55
N SER A 97 -8.33 -4.47 6.35
CA SER A 97 -7.70 -3.58 7.33
C SER A 97 -8.47 -2.26 7.49
N ALA A 98 -8.95 -1.67 6.40
CA ALA A 98 -9.80 -0.48 6.42
C ALA A 98 -11.15 -0.74 7.12
N ALA A 99 -11.80 -1.86 6.83
CA ALA A 99 -13.03 -2.27 7.51
C ALA A 99 -12.80 -2.48 9.02
N LEU A 100 -11.67 -3.10 9.40
CA LEU A 100 -11.28 -3.26 10.79
C LEU A 100 -11.02 -1.90 11.46
N GLN A 101 -10.41 -0.95 10.75
CA GLN A 101 -10.14 0.40 11.24
C GLN A 101 -11.42 1.17 11.59
N VAL A 102 -12.44 1.08 10.74
CA VAL A 102 -13.78 1.65 11.00
C VAL A 102 -14.42 1.02 12.25
N LYS A 103 -14.34 -0.31 12.37
CA LYS A 103 -14.87 -1.02 13.54
C LYS A 103 -14.17 -0.62 14.84
N GLN A 104 -12.85 -0.42 14.79
CA GLN A 104 -12.07 0.04 15.94
C GLN A 104 -12.36 1.50 16.29
N ALA A 105 -12.48 2.39 15.30
CA ALA A 105 -12.82 3.79 15.50
C ALA A 105 -14.16 3.93 16.24
N GLN A 106 -15.20 3.25 15.76
CA GLN A 106 -16.52 3.25 16.42
C GLN A 106 -16.52 2.67 17.85
N LYS A 107 -15.55 1.81 18.18
CA LYS A 107 -15.39 1.27 19.54
C LYS A 107 -14.59 2.24 20.42
N GLY A 108 -13.55 2.88 19.87
CA GLY A 108 -12.72 3.87 20.55
C GLY A 108 -13.48 5.16 20.87
N GLU A 109 -14.30 5.66 19.94
CA GLU A 109 -15.18 6.81 20.14
C GLU A 109 -16.18 6.57 21.27
N ARG A 110 -16.76 5.36 21.35
CA ARG A 110 -17.63 4.96 22.46
C ARG A 110 -16.91 4.87 23.81
N SER A 111 -15.59 4.75 23.83
CA SER A 111 -14.79 4.77 25.06
C SER A 111 -14.35 6.17 25.48
N ALA A 112 -14.30 7.14 24.56
CA ALA A 112 -13.84 8.50 24.85
C ALA A 112 -14.91 9.38 25.53
N VAL A 113 -16.19 9.02 25.42
CA VAL A 113 -17.30 9.78 26.02
C VAL A 113 -17.61 9.41 27.48
N ALA A 114 -16.87 8.46 28.06
CA ALA A 114 -16.96 8.11 29.48
C ALA A 114 -15.79 8.75 30.25
N ARG A 115 -15.83 10.06 30.49
CA ARG A 115 -14.94 10.74 31.44
C ARG A 115 -15.60 11.94 32.08
#